data_AF-A0A9E5GSQ1-F1
#
_entry.id   AF-A0A9E5GSQ1-F1
#
_cell.length_a   1.000
_cell.length_b   1.000
_cell.length_c   1.000
_cell.angle_alpha   90.00
_cell.angle_beta   90.00
_cell.angle_gamma   90.00
#
_symmetry.space_group_name_H-M   'P 1'
#
loop_
_entity.id
_entity.type
_entity.pdbx_description
1 polymer ?
#
loop_
_entity_poly.entity_id
_entity_poly.type
_entity_poly.pdbx_seq_one_letter_code
_entity_poly.pdbx_strand_id
1 'polypeptide(L)'
;MFKKLFKKYFSDSIPVTARYHVFSDQIYFYFYSEERYVFSEFVKELRELLGKNIFLFQVGARDMVRMFPGTNCIVGCNNINLCCKSSRPLPSVEIENIIIQNLE
;
A
#
# COMPACT_ATOMS: atom_id res chain seq x y z
N MET A 1 3.09 11.95 11.12
CA MET A 1 3.14 11.08 12.32
C MET A 1 3.11 9.60 11.93
N PHE A 2 2.03 9.09 11.32
CA PHE A 2 1.90 7.69 10.89
C PHE A 2 3.11 7.13 10.12
N LYS A 3 3.55 7.79 9.04
CA LYS A 3 4.69 7.31 8.21
C LYS A 3 5.98 7.09 9.02
N LYS A 4 6.23 7.93 10.04
CA LYS A 4 7.42 7.82 10.89
C LYS A 4 7.29 6.66 11.90
N LEU A 5 6.12 6.53 12.52
CA LEU A 5 5.84 5.43 13.46
C LEU A 5 5.83 4.08 12.74
N PHE A 6 5.17 3.99 11.57
CA PHE A 6 5.08 2.77 10.79
C PHE A 6 6.46 2.27 10.36
N LYS A 7 7.35 3.16 9.89
CA LYS A 7 8.74 2.81 9.57
C LYS A 7 9.58 2.38 10.78
N LYS A 8 9.23 2.81 11.99
CA LYS A 8 9.93 2.40 13.22
C LYS A 8 9.62 0.94 13.58
N TYR A 9 8.35 0.53 13.44
CA TYR A 9 7.92 -0.85 13.70
C TYR A 9 8.22 -1.79 12.53
N PHE A 10 8.13 -1.28 11.31
CA PHE A 10 8.24 -2.07 10.08
C PHE A 10 9.19 -1.37 9.11
N SER A 11 10.50 -1.64 9.26
CA SER A 11 11.58 -1.00 8.50
C SER A 11 11.46 -1.20 6.99
N ASP A 12 11.06 -2.40 6.58
CA ASP A 12 11.04 -2.84 5.18
C ASP A 12 9.68 -2.57 4.50
N SER A 13 8.75 -1.98 5.25
CA SER A 13 7.45 -1.58 4.75
C SER A 13 7.44 -0.16 4.18
N ILE A 14 6.55 0.07 3.22
CA ILE A 14 6.36 1.36 2.58
C ILE A 14 4.99 1.92 2.98
N PRO A 15 4.92 2.93 3.88
CA PRO A 15 3.66 3.57 4.20
C PRO A 15 3.21 4.48 3.05
N VAL A 16 2.07 4.17 2.44
CA VAL A 16 1.58 4.86 1.24
C VAL A 16 0.82 6.14 1.63
N THR A 17 -0.35 5.98 2.25
CA THR A 17 -1.26 7.10 2.59
C THR A 17 -2.14 6.77 3.79
N ALA A 18 -2.76 7.80 4.37
CA ALA A 18 -3.76 7.67 5.42
C ALA A 18 -4.99 8.49 5.02
N ARG A 19 -6.19 7.91 5.16
CA ARG A 19 -7.46 8.60 4.89
C ARG A 19 -8.34 8.53 6.13
N TYR A 20 -8.92 9.66 6.50
CA TYR A 20 -9.91 9.73 7.56
C TYR A 20 -11.31 9.77 6.94
N HIS A 21 -12.18 8.87 7.38
CA HIS A 21 -13.58 8.88 7.01
C HIS A 21 -14.39 9.52 8.14
N VAL A 22 -14.83 10.75 7.89
CA VAL A 22 -15.52 11.59 8.89
C VAL A 22 -16.83 10.96 9.34
N PHE A 23 -17.58 10.35 8.43
CA PHE A 23 -18.92 9.81 8.72
C PHE A 23 -18.89 8.56 9.61
N SER A 24 -17.86 7.73 9.51
CA SER A 24 -17.73 6.52 10.34
C SER A 24 -16.77 6.69 11.51
N ASP A 25 -16.13 7.86 11.65
CA ASP A 25 -15.09 8.14 12.65
C ASP A 25 -13.91 7.15 12.60
N GLN A 26 -13.52 6.74 11.38
CA GLN A 26 -12.51 5.72 11.13
C GLN A 26 -11.32 6.26 10.35
N ILE A 27 -10.13 5.74 10.66
CA ILE A 27 -8.89 6.05 9.96
C ILE A 27 -8.41 4.81 9.20
N TYR A 28 -8.21 4.98 7.91
CA TYR A 28 -7.71 3.99 6.97
C TYR A 28 -6.24 4.26 6.68
N PHE A 29 -5.37 3.32 7.03
CA PHE A 29 -3.95 3.37 6.72
C PHE A 29 -3.62 2.40 5.60
N TYR A 30 -2.97 2.91 4.57
CA TYR A 30 -2.56 2.15 3.40
C TYR A 30 -1.03 1.99 3.41
N PHE A 31 -0.58 0.76 3.29
CA PHE A 31 0.85 0.44 3.25
C PHE A 31 1.11 -0.67 2.23
N TYR A 32 2.37 -0.77 1.79
CA TYR A 32 2.88 -1.87 1.00
C TYR A 32 3.98 -2.59 1.79
N SER A 33 4.00 -3.91 1.67
CA SER A 33 5.03 -4.77 2.23
C SER A 33 5.12 -6.03 1.37
N GLU A 34 6.32 -6.55 1.16
CA GLU A 34 6.52 -7.88 0.59
C GLU A 34 6.35 -8.97 1.65
N GLU A 35 6.71 -8.65 2.90
CA GLU A 35 6.63 -9.56 4.03
C GLU A 35 5.30 -9.45 4.78
N ARG A 36 4.91 -10.54 5.45
CA ARG A 36 3.74 -10.58 6.32
C ARG A 36 4.14 -10.13 7.73
N TYR A 37 3.45 -9.10 8.24
CA TYR A 37 3.66 -8.61 9.60
C TYR A 37 2.48 -8.93 10.51
N VAL A 38 2.77 -9.05 11.81
CA VAL A 38 1.76 -9.13 12.86
C VAL A 38 1.51 -7.71 13.38
N PHE A 39 0.30 -7.20 13.16
CA PHE A 39 -0.04 -5.80 13.46
C PHE A 39 -0.65 -5.58 14.86
N SER A 40 -0.80 -6.62 15.67
CA SER A 40 -1.58 -6.57 16.91
C SER A 40 -1.06 -5.53 17.92
N GLU A 41 0.25 -5.47 18.15
CA GLU A 41 0.86 -4.51 19.09
C GLU A 41 0.81 -3.08 18.54
N PHE A 42 1.21 -2.91 17.28
CA PHE A 42 1.17 -1.61 16.60
C PHE A 42 -0.24 -1.00 16.60
N VAL A 43 -1.27 -1.79 16.31
CA VAL A 43 -2.67 -1.32 16.31
C VAL A 43 -3.13 -0.90 17.71
N LYS A 44 -2.71 -1.61 18.76
CA LYS A 44 -3.06 -1.24 20.15
C LYS A 44 -2.49 0.12 20.50
N GLU A 45 -1.19 0.33 20.31
CA GLU A 45 -0.55 1.62 20.59
C GLU A 45 -1.16 2.76 19.76
N LEU A 46 -1.44 2.50 18.47
CA LEU A 46 -2.00 3.53 17.61
C LEU A 46 -3.43 3.92 18.03
N ARG A 47 -4.22 2.95 18.53
CA ARG A 47 -5.54 3.20 19.10
C ARG A 47 -5.46 3.99 20.41
N GLU A 48 -4.50 3.69 21.28
CA GLU A 48 -4.29 4.45 22.52
C GLU A 48 -3.89 5.91 22.22
N LEU A 49 -3.06 6.13 21.21
CA LEU A 49 -2.63 7.48 20.78
C LEU A 49 -3.73 8.29 20.11
N LEU A 50 -4.56 7.67 19.26
CA LEU A 50 -5.54 8.38 18.43
C LEU A 50 -6.95 8.35 19.01
N GLY A 51 -7.29 7.35 19.83
CA GLY A 51 -8.64 7.16 20.37
C GLY A 51 -9.70 6.86 19.31
N LYS A 52 -9.29 6.35 18.13
CA LYS A 52 -10.16 6.16 16.96
C LYS A 52 -10.10 4.73 16.45
N ASN A 53 -11.16 4.34 15.73
CA ASN A 53 -11.19 3.06 15.02
C ASN A 53 -10.22 3.11 13.83
N ILE A 54 -9.31 2.15 13.80
CA ILE A 54 -8.19 2.12 12.87
C ILE A 54 -8.24 0.83 12.07
N PHE A 55 -8.08 0.98 10.75
CA PHE A 55 -7.96 -0.10 9.79
C PHE A 55 -6.66 0.03 8.99
N LEU A 56 -6.02 -1.12 8.77
CA LEU A 56 -4.79 -1.25 8.01
C LEU A 56 -5.09 -2.04 6.74
N PHE A 57 -4.72 -1.48 5.60
CA PHE A 57 -4.91 -2.07 4.29
C PHE A 57 -3.57 -2.23 3.58
N GLN A 58 -3.24 -3.48 3.24
CA GLN A 58 -2.13 -3.79 2.38
C GLN A 58 -2.53 -3.51 0.93
N VAL A 59 -1.77 -2.63 0.28
CA VAL A 59 -1.92 -2.31 -1.14
C VAL A 59 -1.11 -3.33 -1.93
N GLY A 60 -1.67 -3.85 -3.02
CA GLY A 60 -0.94 -4.74 -3.92
C GLY A 60 0.20 -4.03 -4.65
N ALA A 61 1.20 -4.77 -5.11
CA ALA A 61 2.37 -4.19 -5.79
C ALA A 61 1.98 -3.25 -6.95
N ARG A 62 1.02 -3.65 -7.79
CA ARG A 62 0.49 -2.85 -8.91
C ARG A 62 -0.03 -1.48 -8.47
N ASP A 63 -0.91 -1.47 -7.47
CA ASP A 63 -1.53 -0.24 -6.98
C ASP A 63 -0.53 0.64 -6.25
N MET A 64 0.48 0.05 -5.59
CA MET A 64 1.58 0.79 -5.01
C MET A 64 2.35 1.56 -6.09
N VAL A 65 2.69 0.93 -7.22
CA VAL A 65 3.36 1.61 -8.35
C VAL A 65 2.50 2.78 -8.88
N ARG A 66 1.18 2.59 -8.98
CA ARG A 66 0.25 3.64 -9.43
C ARG A 66 0.15 4.80 -8.44
N MET A 67 0.14 4.51 -7.13
CA MET A 67 0.02 5.52 -6.08
C MET A 67 1.37 6.20 -5.75
N PHE A 68 2.49 5.57 -6.09
CA PHE A 68 3.84 6.08 -5.83
C PHE A 68 4.76 5.90 -7.06
N PRO A 69 4.53 6.63 -8.17
CA PRO A 69 5.25 6.43 -9.44
C PRO A 69 6.77 6.76 -9.39
N GLY A 70 7.24 7.27 -8.25
CA GLY A 70 8.63 7.70 -8.02
C GLY A 70 9.56 6.65 -7.39
N THR A 71 9.08 5.48 -6.95
CA THR A 71 9.94 4.46 -6.35
C THR A 71 10.93 3.92 -7.39
N ASN A 72 12.22 4.16 -7.19
CA ASN A 72 13.32 3.62 -8.00
C ASN A 72 13.67 2.17 -7.63
N CYS A 73 12.99 1.61 -6.65
CA CYS A 73 13.32 0.33 -6.02
C CYS A 73 12.20 -0.68 -6.19
N ILE A 74 11.50 -0.68 -7.33
CA ILE A 74 10.54 -1.75 -7.65
C ILE A 74 11.36 -2.86 -8.27
N VAL A 75 11.90 -3.68 -7.39
CA VAL A 75 12.66 -4.87 -7.73
C VAL A 75 11.63 -5.96 -8.00
N GLY A 76 11.57 -6.50 -9.22
CA GLY A 76 10.72 -7.64 -9.51
C GLY A 76 11.20 -8.87 -8.73
N CYS A 77 10.40 -9.94 -8.71
CA CYS A 77 10.72 -11.20 -8.01
C CYS A 77 12.09 -11.84 -8.38
N ASN A 78 12.78 -11.31 -9.39
CA ASN A 78 14.08 -11.77 -9.87
C ASN A 78 15.26 -10.86 -9.47
N ASN A 79 15.10 -9.96 -8.49
CA ASN A 79 16.12 -8.96 -8.15
C ASN A 79 16.47 -7.95 -9.27
N ILE A 80 15.67 -7.90 -10.32
CA ILE A 80 15.84 -6.99 -11.46
C ILE A 80 14.91 -5.80 -11.27
N ASN A 81 15.43 -4.59 -11.41
CA ASN A 81 14.60 -3.38 -11.50
C ASN A 81 13.60 -3.57 -12.64
N LEU A 82 12.30 -3.55 -12.32
CA LEU A 82 11.25 -3.67 -13.32
C LEU A 82 11.37 -2.48 -14.30
N CYS A 83 11.86 -2.76 -15.53
CA CYS A 83 12.01 -1.79 -16.61
C CYS A 83 10.67 -1.16 -17.06
N CYS A 84 9.54 -1.69 -16.59
CA CYS A 84 8.20 -1.19 -16.88
C CYS A 84 7.81 0.03 -16.03
N LYS A 85 8.74 0.97 -15.81
CA LYS A 85 8.45 2.24 -15.15
C LYS A 85 7.78 3.16 -16.18
N SER A 86 6.48 2.98 -16.37
CA SER A 86 5.70 3.97 -17.11
C SER A 86 5.57 5.23 -16.26
N SER A 87 6.18 6.33 -16.70
CA SER A 87 5.94 7.67 -16.12
C SER A 87 4.52 8.18 -16.41
N ARG A 88 3.77 7.45 -17.26
CA ARG A 88 2.38 7.74 -17.60
C ARG A 88 1.45 6.87 -16.74
N PRO A 89 0.34 7.44 -16.25
CA PRO A 89 -0.67 6.66 -15.54
C PRO A 89 -1.11 5.50 -16.44
N LEU A 90 -1.06 4.28 -15.91
CA LEU A 90 -1.57 3.12 -16.63
C LEU A 90 -3.08 3.30 -16.84
N PRO A 91 -3.60 3.01 -18.05
CA PRO A 91 -5.03 3.05 -18.29
C PRO A 91 -5.75 2.06 -17.36
N SER A 92 -6.98 2.41 -16.96
CA SER A 92 -7.85 1.46 -16.27
C SER A 92 -8.06 0.22 -17.14
N VAL A 93 -7.94 -0.96 -16.55
CA VAL A 93 -8.25 -2.21 -17.24
C VAL A 93 -9.76 -2.29 -17.38
N GLU A 94 -10.26 -2.08 -18.60
CA GLU A 94 -11.66 -2.31 -18.96
C GLU A 94 -11.93 -3.82 -19.08
N ILE A 95 -13.19 -4.24 -18.89
CA ILE A 95 -13.61 -5.65 -18.87
C ILE A 95 -13.21 -6.38 -20.16
N GLU A 96 -13.18 -5.66 -21.29
CA GLU A 96 -12.75 -6.15 -22.60
C GLU A 96 -11.29 -6.65 -22.62
N ASN A 97 -10.44 -6.13 -21.72
CA ASN A 97 -9.04 -6.54 -21.61
C ASN A 97 -8.86 -7.89 -20.88
N ILE A 98 -9.89 -8.40 -20.21
CA ILE A 98 -9.86 -9.72 -19.54
C ILE A 98 -9.78 -10.83 -20.59
N ILE A 99 -10.53 -10.68 -21.69
CA ILE A 99 -10.57 -11.62 -22.82
C ILE A 99 -9.19 -11.69 -23.50
N ILE A 100 -8.53 -10.53 -23.68
CA ILE A 100 -7.20 -10.45 -24.31
C ILE A 100 -6.11 -11.16 -23.47
N GLN A 101 -6.32 -11.28 -22.16
CA GLN A 101 -5.36 -11.90 -21.24
C GLN A 101 -5.64 -13.38 -20.97
N ASN A 102 -6.66 -13.99 -21.59
CA ASN A 102 -7.09 -15.38 -21.34
C ASN A 102 -7.25 -15.67 -19.84
N LEU A 103 -7.89 -14.75 -19.10
CA LEU A 103 -8.13 -14.88 -17.67
C LEU A 103 -9.56 -15.37 -17.35
N GLU A 104 -10.23 -16.02 -18.31
CA GLU A 104 -11.50 -16.74 -18.09
C GLU A 104 -11.28 -18.11 -17.44
#